data_AF-A0A9R0B4W1-F1
#
_entry.id   AF-A0A9R0B4W1-F1
#
_cell.length_a   1.000
_cell.length_b   1.000
_cell.length_c   1.000
_cell.angle_alpha   90.00
_cell.angle_beta   90.00
_cell.angle_gamma   90.00
#
_symmetry.space_group_name_H-M   'P 1'
#
loop_
_entity.id
_entity.type
_entity.pdbx_description
1 polymer ?
#
loop_
_entity_poly.entity_id
_entity_poly.type
_entity_poly.pdbx_seq_one_letter_code
_entity_poly.pdbx_strand_id
1 'polypeptide(L)'
;MSFMSPSRSFSSSSLSGSMGSRGGLFGAISPATIGNLANTMRPMVQINSSTFAPADEKETMKGLNDRLAGYLSKVRLLEDSNNQLEEQIKEVLMRKGAEIGRDWSAYEKIVNDLRNQLQELTMDNARLFLQIDNARLAADDFKVKFESEQAMRQGVEQDLARLRKMLDDTYMGRMQLEGQIESMREELAFLKKSHEEDVANLKSQISDSQINVQMETKNNADLNEAINNIRTQYERAAQKSREETEAWYKNKFDNITAEVTQNTEALQAGKTELNELRRQKQSLEIDLQALHNMIRSLEDSLRETEARYAHEVSGYNSQILQLEGELGQVRAQVERQAAEYDALLNIKSKLEAEIATYHRLLEGVVDNEGGKNREEFSLEQALYAAPPPSVGLKKPINITQEIVDREVVSQSELEQNPTIHNNHIFGEEEELTEQMELAMEKAKEEQEELAEQMGLAIELAMEKEKDELQDWGEQLELEMEKAKEEQEELAEQLGLEMELAMEKEKDELQDWGEQLELEMEKAKDKLQDWGEQLELEMEKAKEEQEELAELMGLEMEKLIEELEELELAKTGAPPRSKLWPPQWPPLK
;
A
#
# COMPACT_ATOMS: atom_id res chain seq x y z
N MET A 1 45.28 -16.05 -1.37
CA MET A 1 44.46 -17.26 -1.55
C MET A 1 43.29 -16.88 -2.43
N SER A 2 43.35 -17.34 -3.67
CA SER A 2 42.42 -17.04 -4.74
C SER A 2 41.15 -17.87 -4.55
N PHE A 3 39.98 -17.23 -4.47
CA PHE A 3 38.71 -17.93 -4.57
C PHE A 3 37.98 -17.43 -5.81
N MET A 4 37.99 -18.30 -6.82
CA MET A 4 37.23 -18.17 -8.07
C MET A 4 35.75 -18.44 -7.76
N SER A 5 34.89 -17.50 -8.16
CA SER A 5 33.44 -17.70 -8.17
C SER A 5 33.04 -18.56 -9.40
N PRO A 6 32.09 -19.50 -9.26
CA PRO A 6 31.67 -20.36 -10.36
C PRO A 6 30.59 -19.69 -11.22
N SER A 7 30.85 -19.66 -12.52
CA SER A 7 29.88 -19.31 -13.57
C SER A 7 28.77 -20.35 -13.62
N ARG A 8 27.51 -19.93 -13.39
CA ARG A 8 26.32 -20.74 -13.65
C ARG A 8 25.77 -20.38 -15.03
N SER A 9 25.91 -21.30 -15.97
CA SER A 9 25.25 -21.28 -17.27
C SER A 9 23.76 -21.58 -17.10
N PHE A 10 22.90 -20.67 -17.54
CA PHE A 10 21.48 -20.96 -17.78
C PHE A 10 21.35 -21.73 -19.10
N SER A 11 20.88 -22.97 -19.04
CA SER A 11 20.46 -23.74 -20.22
C SER A 11 18.98 -23.46 -20.47
N SER A 12 18.67 -22.77 -21.57
CA SER A 12 17.32 -22.68 -22.12
C SER A 12 16.95 -24.03 -22.76
N SER A 13 16.02 -24.76 -22.16
CA SER A 13 15.37 -25.91 -22.80
C SER A 13 14.08 -25.42 -23.45
N SER A 14 14.06 -25.37 -24.78
CA SER A 14 12.84 -25.23 -25.58
C SER A 14 12.25 -26.62 -25.76
N LEU A 15 11.13 -26.88 -25.09
CA LEU A 15 10.32 -28.07 -25.26
C LEU A 15 9.28 -27.77 -26.35
N SER A 16 9.58 -28.17 -27.58
CA SER A 16 8.62 -28.20 -28.68
C SER A 16 7.66 -29.38 -28.47
N GLY A 17 6.47 -29.07 -27.97
CA GLY A 17 5.35 -30.00 -27.89
C GLY A 17 4.79 -30.27 -29.28
N SER A 18 5.22 -31.38 -29.88
CA SER A 18 4.57 -32.01 -31.03
C SER A 18 3.24 -32.63 -30.57
N MET A 19 2.11 -32.07 -30.99
CA MET A 19 0.81 -32.75 -30.92
C MET A 19 0.36 -33.16 -32.31
N GLY A 20 0.15 -34.47 -32.44
CA GLY A 20 -0.09 -35.16 -33.69
C GLY A 20 -1.45 -34.86 -34.31
N SER A 21 -1.44 -34.78 -35.64
CA SER A 21 -2.65 -34.80 -36.46
C SER A 21 -2.79 -36.19 -37.07
N ARG A 22 -3.79 -36.96 -36.59
CA ARG A 22 -4.27 -38.19 -37.22
C ARG A 22 -5.74 -38.00 -37.59
N GLY A 23 -6.04 -38.17 -38.88
CA GLY A 23 -7.34 -38.68 -39.34
C GLY A 23 -8.18 -37.70 -40.14
N GLY A 24 -8.24 -37.88 -41.46
CA GLY A 24 -9.12 -37.15 -42.36
C GLY A 24 -8.94 -37.57 -43.81
N LEU A 25 -9.40 -38.79 -44.12
CA LEU A 25 -9.28 -39.45 -45.41
C LEU A 25 -10.46 -39.03 -46.32
N PHE A 26 -10.34 -37.93 -47.07
CA PHE A 26 -11.21 -37.65 -48.23
C PHE A 26 -10.37 -37.04 -49.34
N GLY A 27 -10.13 -37.84 -50.39
CA GLY A 27 -9.40 -37.44 -51.58
C GLY A 27 -10.22 -36.51 -52.46
N ALA A 28 -9.63 -35.36 -52.78
CA ALA A 28 -10.10 -34.47 -53.83
C ALA A 28 -9.94 -35.16 -55.19
N ILE A 29 -11.03 -35.22 -55.97
CA ILE A 29 -11.00 -35.60 -57.38
C ILE A 29 -10.77 -34.30 -58.17
N SER A 30 -9.62 -34.19 -58.83
CA SER A 30 -9.28 -33.02 -59.65
C SER A 30 -10.21 -32.88 -60.87
N PRO A 31 -10.46 -31.66 -61.38
CA PRO A 31 -11.43 -31.39 -62.45
C PRO A 31 -11.02 -31.88 -63.85
N ALA A 32 -9.85 -32.51 -63.99
CA ALA A 32 -9.25 -32.86 -65.28
C ALA A 32 -9.83 -34.15 -65.92
N THR A 33 -10.71 -34.88 -65.24
CA THR A 33 -11.18 -36.20 -65.72
C THR A 33 -12.54 -36.13 -66.45
N ILE A 34 -13.26 -35.01 -66.41
CA ILE A 34 -14.60 -34.89 -67.03
C ILE A 34 -14.52 -34.44 -68.50
N GLY A 35 -13.40 -33.88 -68.96
CA GLY A 35 -13.25 -33.33 -70.32
C GLY A 35 -13.09 -34.35 -71.46
N ASN A 36 -12.87 -35.65 -71.17
CA ASN A 36 -12.42 -36.63 -72.17
C ASN A 36 -13.50 -37.58 -72.73
N LEU A 37 -14.78 -37.40 -72.39
CA LEU A 37 -15.86 -38.26 -72.93
C LEU A 37 -16.64 -37.63 -74.11
N ALA A 38 -16.41 -36.36 -74.44
CA ALA A 38 -17.16 -35.65 -75.50
C ALA A 38 -16.60 -35.85 -76.92
N ASN A 39 -15.43 -36.49 -77.08
CA ASN A 39 -14.72 -36.56 -78.37
C ASN A 39 -14.83 -37.89 -79.13
N THR A 40 -15.62 -38.87 -78.66
CA THR A 40 -15.63 -40.23 -79.23
C THR A 40 -16.88 -40.60 -80.04
N MET A 41 -17.81 -39.67 -80.29
CA MET A 41 -18.97 -39.92 -81.14
C MET A 41 -19.24 -38.76 -82.11
N ARG A 42 -18.36 -38.63 -83.12
CA ARG A 42 -18.63 -37.86 -84.34
C ARG A 42 -18.82 -38.85 -85.50
N PRO A 43 -19.99 -38.93 -86.15
CA PRO A 43 -20.13 -39.74 -87.37
C PRO A 43 -19.40 -39.05 -88.53
N MET A 44 -18.47 -39.77 -89.15
CA MET A 44 -17.77 -39.35 -90.36
C MET A 44 -18.70 -39.59 -91.56
N VAL A 45 -19.28 -38.52 -92.11
CA VAL A 45 -20.03 -38.57 -93.36
C VAL A 45 -19.07 -38.35 -94.53
N GLN A 46 -18.68 -39.42 -95.21
CA GLN A 46 -18.02 -39.35 -96.52
C GLN A 46 -19.06 -38.99 -97.58
N ILE A 47 -18.95 -37.79 -98.15
CA ILE A 47 -19.73 -37.36 -99.32
C ILE A 47 -18.95 -37.81 -100.56
N ASN A 48 -19.35 -38.94 -101.14
CA ASN A 48 -18.93 -39.30 -102.51
C ASN A 48 -19.80 -38.51 -103.49
N SER A 49 -19.22 -37.47 -104.08
CA SER A 49 -19.81 -36.76 -105.22
C SER A 49 -19.36 -37.43 -106.53
N SER A 50 -20.23 -38.24 -107.13
CA SER A 50 -20.09 -38.65 -108.53
C SER A 50 -21.47 -38.68 -109.21
N THR A 51 -21.60 -37.77 -110.16
CA THR A 51 -22.66 -37.55 -111.16
C THR A 51 -23.12 -38.81 -111.91
N PHE A 52 -24.44 -39.10 -111.93
CA PHE A 52 -25.15 -39.63 -113.11
C PHE A 52 -26.69 -39.44 -113.02
N ALA A 53 -27.34 -39.48 -114.19
CA ALA A 53 -28.66 -39.02 -114.65
C ALA A 53 -29.94 -39.58 -113.94
N PRO A 54 -31.16 -39.03 -114.21
CA PRO A 54 -32.36 -39.24 -113.40
C PRO A 54 -33.16 -40.47 -113.84
N ALA A 55 -33.28 -41.43 -112.93
CA ALA A 55 -34.35 -42.42 -112.87
C ALA A 55 -34.55 -42.78 -111.38
N ASP A 56 -35.80 -43.05 -110.99
CA ASP A 56 -36.19 -43.62 -109.69
C ASP A 56 -36.46 -42.68 -108.50
N GLU A 57 -37.32 -41.68 -108.70
CA GLU A 57 -38.00 -40.94 -107.61
C GLU A 57 -38.81 -41.86 -106.67
N LYS A 58 -39.23 -43.04 -107.15
CA LYS A 58 -39.94 -44.04 -106.35
C LYS A 58 -39.02 -44.87 -105.45
N GLU A 59 -37.76 -45.09 -105.84
CA GLU A 59 -36.78 -45.82 -105.05
C GLU A 59 -36.15 -44.91 -103.99
N THR A 60 -35.94 -43.64 -104.31
CA THR A 60 -35.55 -42.62 -103.32
C THR A 60 -36.65 -42.40 -102.27
N MET A 61 -37.93 -42.36 -102.68
CA MET A 61 -39.06 -42.29 -101.73
C MET A 61 -39.20 -43.54 -100.85
N LYS A 62 -38.88 -44.74 -101.37
CA LYS A 62 -38.81 -45.96 -100.54
C LYS A 62 -37.67 -45.91 -99.54
N GLY A 63 -36.46 -45.51 -99.95
CA GLY A 63 -35.31 -45.38 -99.05
C GLY A 63 -35.50 -44.32 -97.95
N LEU A 64 -36.24 -43.24 -98.25
CA LEU A 64 -36.65 -42.26 -97.24
C LEU A 64 -37.69 -42.83 -96.28
N ASN A 65 -38.69 -43.57 -96.78
CA ASN A 65 -39.71 -44.18 -95.94
C ASN A 65 -39.14 -45.29 -95.04
N ASP A 66 -38.19 -46.09 -95.54
CA ASP A 66 -37.45 -47.08 -94.75
C ASP A 66 -36.58 -46.41 -93.67
N ARG A 67 -35.96 -45.25 -93.98
CA ARG A 67 -35.29 -44.42 -92.97
C ARG A 67 -36.26 -43.86 -91.94
N LEU A 68 -37.43 -43.40 -92.34
CA LEU A 68 -38.45 -42.84 -91.45
C LEU A 68 -39.06 -43.92 -90.55
N ALA A 69 -39.29 -45.13 -91.08
CA ALA A 69 -39.64 -46.31 -90.29
C ALA A 69 -38.53 -46.69 -89.30
N GLY A 70 -37.26 -46.56 -89.70
CA GLY A 70 -36.11 -46.71 -88.81
C GLY A 70 -36.06 -45.67 -87.69
N TYR A 71 -36.33 -44.40 -88.00
CA TYR A 71 -36.42 -43.33 -87.00
C TYR A 71 -37.60 -43.55 -86.05
N LEU A 72 -38.79 -43.89 -86.56
CA LEU A 72 -39.95 -44.22 -85.72
C LEU A 72 -39.69 -45.41 -84.80
N SER A 73 -39.01 -46.45 -85.30
CA SER A 73 -38.62 -47.59 -84.47
C SER A 73 -37.61 -47.20 -83.38
N LYS A 74 -36.69 -46.28 -83.68
CA LYS A 74 -35.72 -45.76 -82.71
C LYS A 74 -36.36 -44.84 -81.67
N VAL A 75 -37.32 -44.01 -82.08
CA VAL A 75 -38.10 -43.17 -81.15
C VAL A 75 -38.87 -44.04 -80.16
N ARG A 76 -39.56 -45.08 -80.63
CA ARG A 76 -40.26 -46.03 -79.74
C ARG A 76 -39.33 -46.73 -78.76
N LEU A 77 -38.17 -47.20 -79.21
CA LEU A 77 -37.17 -47.80 -78.32
C LEU A 77 -36.65 -46.80 -77.27
N LEU A 78 -36.48 -45.53 -77.65
CA LEU A 78 -36.05 -44.48 -76.72
C LEU A 78 -37.16 -44.13 -75.73
N GLU A 79 -38.41 -44.05 -76.16
CA GLU A 79 -39.59 -43.85 -75.30
C GLU A 79 -39.73 -44.99 -74.28
N ASP A 80 -39.59 -46.25 -74.72
CA ASP A 80 -39.61 -47.41 -73.83
C ASP A 80 -38.46 -47.37 -72.81
N SER A 81 -37.25 -46.97 -73.25
CA SER A 81 -36.10 -46.82 -72.35
C SER A 81 -36.26 -45.67 -71.35
N ASN A 82 -36.88 -44.56 -71.76
CA ASN A 82 -37.16 -43.43 -70.89
C ASN A 82 -38.22 -43.82 -69.84
N ASN A 83 -39.29 -44.50 -70.25
CA ASN A 83 -40.31 -45.00 -69.33
C ASN A 83 -39.71 -45.93 -68.27
N GLN A 84 -38.79 -46.82 -68.66
CA GLN A 84 -38.07 -47.69 -67.70
C GLN A 84 -37.18 -46.90 -66.75
N LEU A 85 -36.46 -45.88 -67.23
CA LEU A 85 -35.63 -45.02 -66.38
C LEU A 85 -36.49 -44.19 -65.42
N GLU A 86 -37.64 -43.70 -65.85
CA GLU A 86 -38.59 -42.99 -64.98
C GLU A 86 -39.16 -43.89 -63.87
N GLU A 87 -39.49 -45.15 -64.19
CA GLU A 87 -39.91 -46.12 -63.18
C GLU A 87 -38.80 -46.41 -62.16
N GLN A 88 -37.56 -46.58 -62.62
CA GLN A 88 -36.41 -46.77 -61.74
C GLN A 88 -36.16 -45.55 -60.84
N ILE A 89 -36.30 -44.33 -61.37
CA ILE A 89 -36.18 -43.09 -60.58
C ILE A 89 -37.29 -43.02 -59.52
N LYS A 90 -38.54 -43.33 -59.89
CA LYS A 90 -39.66 -43.37 -58.94
C LYS A 90 -39.43 -44.41 -57.85
N GLU A 91 -38.93 -45.59 -58.18
CA GLU A 91 -38.60 -46.64 -57.21
C GLU A 91 -37.48 -46.21 -56.25
N VAL A 92 -36.41 -45.59 -56.77
CA VAL A 92 -35.30 -45.08 -55.96
C VAL A 92 -35.76 -43.94 -55.06
N LEU A 93 -36.61 -43.03 -55.55
CA LEU A 93 -37.17 -41.94 -54.75
C LEU A 93 -38.12 -42.46 -53.68
N MET A 94 -38.93 -43.49 -53.96
CA MET A 94 -39.77 -44.14 -52.96
C MET A 94 -38.93 -44.86 -51.90
N ARG A 95 -37.85 -45.54 -52.30
CA ARG A 95 -36.95 -46.23 -51.38
C ARG A 95 -36.13 -45.26 -50.52
N LYS A 96 -35.67 -44.15 -51.11
CA LYS A 96 -34.93 -43.09 -50.40
C LYS A 96 -35.85 -42.23 -49.54
N GLY A 97 -37.09 -42.01 -49.98
CA GLY A 97 -38.16 -41.38 -49.20
C GLY A 97 -38.72 -42.28 -48.11
N ALA A 98 -38.52 -43.61 -48.17
CA ALA A 98 -38.86 -44.56 -47.11
C ALA A 98 -37.73 -44.79 -46.09
N GLU A 99 -36.53 -44.28 -46.33
CA GLU A 99 -35.49 -44.11 -45.29
C GLU A 99 -35.82 -42.90 -44.40
N ILE A 100 -37.07 -42.82 -43.94
CA ILE A 100 -37.49 -41.87 -42.91
C ILE A 100 -36.89 -42.35 -41.58
N GLY A 101 -35.92 -41.59 -41.09
CA GLY A 101 -35.52 -41.52 -39.68
C GLY A 101 -34.56 -42.61 -39.21
N ARG A 102 -33.25 -42.36 -39.26
CA ARG A 102 -32.40 -42.88 -38.17
C ARG A 102 -32.88 -42.17 -36.90
N ASP A 103 -33.41 -42.90 -35.92
CA ASP A 103 -33.89 -42.30 -34.67
C ASP A 103 -32.72 -41.73 -33.85
N TRP A 104 -32.42 -40.44 -34.05
CA TRP A 104 -31.38 -39.71 -33.32
C TRP A 104 -31.78 -39.35 -31.89
N SER A 105 -33.05 -39.54 -31.52
CA SER A 105 -33.59 -39.20 -30.19
C SER A 105 -32.83 -39.85 -29.03
N ALA A 106 -32.30 -41.06 -29.21
CA ALA A 106 -31.49 -41.72 -28.18
C ALA A 106 -30.14 -41.01 -27.95
N TYR A 107 -29.50 -40.51 -29.01
CA TYR A 107 -28.27 -39.73 -28.92
C TYR A 107 -28.52 -38.32 -28.41
N GLU A 108 -29.66 -37.72 -28.78
CA GLU A 108 -30.07 -36.40 -28.30
C GLU A 108 -30.26 -36.35 -26.78
N LYS A 109 -30.86 -37.40 -26.19
CA LYS A 109 -30.97 -37.52 -24.72
C LYS A 109 -29.59 -37.55 -24.05
N ILE A 110 -28.64 -38.34 -24.57
CA ILE A 110 -27.28 -38.42 -24.02
C ILE A 110 -26.55 -37.08 -24.16
N VAL A 111 -26.70 -36.39 -25.29
CA VAL A 111 -26.09 -35.07 -25.51
C VAL A 111 -26.69 -34.03 -24.59
N ASN A 112 -28.00 -34.06 -24.36
CA ASN A 112 -28.66 -33.14 -23.41
C ASN A 112 -28.25 -33.44 -21.96
N ASP A 113 -28.14 -34.71 -21.57
CA ASP A 113 -27.62 -35.09 -20.25
C ASP A 113 -26.17 -34.61 -20.05
N LEU A 114 -25.31 -34.75 -21.06
CA LEU A 114 -23.93 -34.23 -21.01
C LEU A 114 -23.88 -32.71 -20.96
N ARG A 115 -24.77 -32.00 -21.66
CA ARG A 115 -24.89 -30.54 -21.57
C ARG A 115 -25.33 -30.09 -20.19
N ASN A 116 -26.30 -30.79 -19.59
CA ASN A 116 -26.76 -30.50 -18.23
C ASN A 116 -25.64 -30.74 -17.21
N GLN A 117 -24.90 -31.84 -17.33
CA GLN A 117 -23.73 -32.10 -16.47
C GLN A 117 -22.65 -31.02 -16.63
N LEU A 118 -22.40 -30.56 -17.86
CA LEU A 118 -21.46 -29.47 -18.10
C LEU A 118 -21.93 -28.17 -17.45
N GLN A 119 -23.22 -27.83 -17.55
CA GLN A 119 -23.80 -26.66 -16.90
C GLN A 119 -23.71 -26.75 -15.37
N GLU A 120 -24.05 -27.90 -14.79
CA GLU A 120 -23.94 -28.16 -13.36
C GLU A 120 -22.50 -28.00 -12.87
N LEU A 121 -21.54 -28.64 -13.55
CA LEU A 121 -20.12 -28.49 -13.24
C LEU A 121 -19.64 -27.04 -13.40
N THR A 122 -20.15 -26.29 -14.38
CA THR A 122 -19.79 -24.88 -14.58
C THR A 122 -20.33 -24.01 -13.44
N MET A 123 -21.57 -24.26 -13.01
CA MET A 123 -22.18 -23.57 -11.86
C MET A 123 -21.47 -23.91 -10.55
N ASP A 124 -21.13 -25.19 -10.33
CA ASP A 124 -20.38 -25.63 -9.16
C ASP A 124 -18.97 -25.03 -9.14
N ASN A 125 -18.32 -24.94 -10.29
CA ASN A 125 -17.02 -24.32 -10.43
C ASN A 125 -17.07 -22.82 -10.09
N ALA A 126 -18.08 -22.09 -10.59
CA ALA A 126 -18.32 -20.69 -10.23
C ALA A 126 -18.60 -20.53 -8.71
N ARG A 127 -19.40 -21.43 -8.13
CA ARG A 127 -19.68 -21.45 -6.69
C ARG A 127 -18.41 -21.68 -5.86
N LEU A 128 -17.56 -22.62 -6.27
CA LEU A 128 -16.28 -22.89 -5.62
C LEU A 128 -15.33 -21.70 -5.72
N PHE A 129 -15.28 -21.03 -6.88
CA PHE A 129 -14.51 -19.80 -7.04
C PHE A 129 -14.94 -18.71 -6.06
N LEU A 130 -16.25 -18.46 -5.93
CA LEU A 130 -16.77 -17.50 -4.95
C LEU A 130 -16.45 -17.89 -3.50
N GLN A 131 -16.50 -19.18 -3.17
CA GLN A 131 -16.11 -19.65 -1.83
C GLN A 131 -14.62 -19.47 -1.56
N ILE A 132 -13.77 -19.68 -2.56
CA ILE A 132 -12.32 -19.45 -2.47
C ILE A 132 -12.05 -17.96 -2.25
N ASP A 133 -12.69 -17.09 -3.04
CA ASP A 133 -12.50 -15.65 -2.92
C ASP A 133 -13.01 -15.14 -1.57
N ASN A 134 -14.18 -15.62 -1.10
CA ASN A 134 -14.68 -15.29 0.23
C ASN A 134 -13.75 -15.76 1.36
N ALA A 135 -13.24 -16.99 1.28
CA ALA A 135 -12.29 -17.51 2.26
C ALA A 135 -10.96 -16.74 2.24
N ARG A 136 -10.53 -16.27 1.07
CA ARG A 136 -9.33 -15.45 0.90
C ARG A 136 -9.52 -14.06 1.49
N LEU A 137 -10.63 -13.38 1.20
CA LEU A 137 -10.97 -12.09 1.80
C LEU A 137 -11.04 -12.19 3.32
N ALA A 138 -11.70 -13.23 3.85
CA ALA A 138 -11.74 -13.46 5.30
C ALA A 138 -10.34 -13.71 5.91
N ALA A 139 -9.47 -14.42 5.20
CA ALA A 139 -8.09 -14.64 5.64
C ALA A 139 -7.27 -13.34 5.64
N ASP A 140 -7.44 -12.49 4.63
CA ASP A 140 -6.79 -11.18 4.54
C ASP A 140 -7.31 -10.24 5.65
N ASP A 141 -8.62 -10.24 5.94
CA ASP A 141 -9.20 -9.49 7.07
C ASP A 141 -8.61 -9.94 8.42
N PHE A 142 -8.50 -11.25 8.66
CA PHE A 142 -7.88 -11.77 9.88
C PHE A 142 -6.40 -11.43 9.97
N LYS A 143 -5.69 -11.39 8.84
CA LYS A 143 -4.29 -11.00 8.79
C LYS A 143 -4.11 -9.53 9.20
N VAL A 144 -4.90 -8.62 8.64
CA VAL A 144 -4.86 -7.19 9.02
C VAL A 144 -5.20 -7.01 10.50
N LYS A 145 -6.24 -7.68 10.99
CA LYS A 145 -6.61 -7.65 12.41
C LYS A 145 -5.47 -8.15 13.30
N PHE A 146 -4.85 -9.28 12.95
CA PHE A 146 -3.71 -9.82 13.68
C PHE A 146 -2.51 -8.86 13.69
N GLU A 147 -2.18 -8.23 12.56
CA GLU A 147 -1.09 -7.26 12.47
C GLU A 147 -1.38 -6.02 13.35
N SER A 148 -2.63 -5.53 13.35
CA SER A 148 -3.03 -4.41 14.22
C SER A 148 -2.96 -4.77 15.71
N GLU A 149 -3.44 -5.95 16.11
CA GLU A 149 -3.40 -6.42 17.49
C GLU A 149 -1.96 -6.70 17.94
N GLN A 150 -1.12 -7.24 17.05
CA GLN A 150 0.29 -7.42 17.32
C GLN A 150 1.01 -6.09 17.55
N ALA A 151 0.71 -5.06 16.75
CA ALA A 151 1.28 -3.72 16.93
C ALA A 151 0.84 -3.10 18.26
N MET A 152 -0.45 -3.18 18.60
CA MET A 152 -0.97 -2.71 19.90
C MET A 152 -0.31 -3.44 21.07
N ARG A 153 -0.21 -4.77 20.99
CA ARG A 153 0.46 -5.58 22.01
C ARG A 153 1.93 -5.20 22.19
N GLN A 154 2.67 -4.98 21.09
CA GLN A 154 4.05 -4.53 21.17
C GLN A 154 4.18 -3.15 21.82
N GLY A 155 3.24 -2.23 21.54
CA GLY A 155 3.16 -0.94 22.23
C GLY A 155 3.00 -1.11 23.75
N VAL A 156 2.02 -1.91 24.18
CA VAL A 156 1.78 -2.19 25.61
C VAL A 156 2.98 -2.90 26.26
N GLU A 157 3.62 -3.84 25.58
CA GLU A 157 4.82 -4.52 26.09
C GLU A 157 6.00 -3.54 26.26
N GLN A 158 6.16 -2.57 25.35
CA GLN A 158 7.16 -1.50 25.47
C GLN A 158 6.85 -0.59 26.66
N ASP A 159 5.60 -0.18 26.84
CA ASP A 159 5.20 0.68 27.95
C ASP A 159 5.32 -0.02 29.30
N LEU A 160 4.97 -1.32 29.37
CA LEU A 160 5.19 -2.14 30.55
C LEU A 160 6.68 -2.26 30.87
N ALA A 161 7.54 -2.42 29.87
CA ALA A 161 9.00 -2.42 30.08
C ALA A 161 9.51 -1.06 30.57
N ARG A 162 8.98 0.06 30.05
CA ARG A 162 9.29 1.41 30.53
C ARG A 162 8.84 1.63 31.98
N LEU A 163 7.62 1.24 32.31
CA LEU A 163 7.08 1.32 33.68
C LEU A 163 7.91 0.49 34.66
N ARG A 164 8.32 -0.72 34.28
CA ARG A 164 9.24 -1.54 35.10
C ARG A 164 10.57 -0.84 35.32
N LYS A 165 11.15 -0.24 34.28
CA LYS A 165 12.39 0.52 34.41
C LYS A 165 12.21 1.72 35.34
N MET A 166 11.13 2.50 35.21
CA MET A 166 10.84 3.61 36.12
C MET A 166 10.65 3.13 37.57
N LEU A 167 10.02 1.97 37.78
CA LEU A 167 9.92 1.36 39.10
C LEU A 167 11.29 0.98 39.67
N ASP A 168 12.17 0.39 38.85
CA ASP A 168 13.54 0.05 39.28
C ASP A 168 14.36 1.32 39.58
N ASP A 169 14.25 2.36 38.74
CA ASP A 169 14.94 3.65 38.91
C ASP A 169 14.46 4.36 40.19
N THR A 170 13.15 4.35 40.46
CA THR A 170 12.58 4.91 41.71
C THR A 170 12.95 4.09 42.94
N TYR A 171 12.98 2.77 42.84
CA TYR A 171 13.46 1.90 43.93
C TYR A 171 14.94 2.16 44.24
N MET A 172 15.77 2.32 43.21
CA MET A 172 17.19 2.69 43.36
C MET A 172 17.33 4.08 44.01
N GLY A 173 16.54 5.07 43.56
CA GLY A 173 16.51 6.39 44.19
C GLY A 173 16.10 6.34 45.66
N ARG A 174 15.07 5.55 46.01
CA ARG A 174 14.66 5.32 47.39
C ARG A 174 15.79 4.73 48.23
N MET A 175 16.45 3.68 47.71
CA MET A 175 17.56 3.01 48.40
C MET A 175 18.77 3.95 48.59
N GLN A 176 19.04 4.83 47.63
CA GLN A 176 20.08 5.87 47.76
C GLN A 176 19.73 6.88 48.87
N LEU A 177 18.49 7.38 48.90
CA LEU A 177 18.01 8.30 49.94
C LEU A 177 17.99 7.63 51.32
N GLU A 178 17.53 6.39 51.42
CA GLU A 178 17.58 5.59 52.65
C GLU A 178 19.03 5.45 53.15
N GLY A 179 19.99 5.21 52.25
CA GLY A 179 21.42 5.19 52.57
C GLY A 179 21.96 6.53 53.07
N GLN A 180 21.56 7.64 52.46
CA GLN A 180 21.92 8.99 52.92
C GLN A 180 21.33 9.30 54.30
N ILE A 181 20.07 8.93 54.54
CA ILE A 181 19.41 9.07 55.84
C ILE A 181 20.17 8.28 56.90
N GLU A 182 20.56 7.04 56.61
CA GLU A 182 21.31 6.23 57.57
C GLU A 182 22.71 6.78 57.84
N SER A 183 23.42 7.25 56.80
CA SER A 183 24.70 7.95 56.95
C SER A 183 24.57 9.19 57.85
N MET A 184 23.55 10.04 57.63
CA MET A 184 23.31 11.22 58.47
C MET A 184 22.93 10.84 59.91
N ARG A 185 22.22 9.73 60.12
CA ARG A 185 21.93 9.20 61.46
C ARG A 185 23.19 8.71 62.16
N GLU A 186 24.08 8.03 61.45
CA GLU A 186 25.38 7.59 61.96
C GLU A 186 26.25 8.80 62.32
N GLU A 187 26.30 9.83 61.48
CA GLU A 187 27.01 11.09 61.76
C GLU A 187 26.45 11.82 62.99
N LEU A 188 25.13 11.91 63.13
CA LEU A 188 24.49 12.47 64.32
C LEU A 188 24.79 11.67 65.58
N ALA A 189 24.78 10.34 65.50
CA ALA A 189 25.14 9.47 66.62
C ALA A 189 26.62 9.63 67.01
N PHE A 190 27.51 9.74 66.02
CA PHE A 190 28.93 10.00 66.22
C PHE A 190 29.16 11.37 66.89
N LEU A 191 28.53 12.44 66.41
CA LEU A 191 28.63 13.77 67.02
C LEU A 191 28.13 13.78 68.47
N LYS A 192 27.00 13.13 68.75
CA LYS A 192 26.45 13.04 70.12
C LYS A 192 27.42 12.30 71.05
N LYS A 193 27.97 11.18 70.60
CA LYS A 193 28.94 10.41 71.38
C LYS A 193 30.23 11.21 71.62
N SER A 194 30.75 11.89 70.59
CA SER A 194 31.92 12.76 70.72
C SER A 194 31.66 13.87 71.75
N HIS A 195 30.49 14.50 71.69
CA HIS A 195 30.12 15.54 72.64
C HIS A 195 29.98 15.00 74.08
N GLU A 196 29.38 13.82 74.27
CA GLU A 196 29.32 13.16 75.57
C GLU A 196 30.72 12.84 76.12
N GLU A 197 31.63 12.35 75.27
CA GLU A 197 33.03 12.10 75.63
C GLU A 197 33.77 13.40 75.98
N ASP A 198 33.59 14.48 75.20
CA ASP A 198 34.18 15.80 75.48
C ASP A 198 33.65 16.39 76.79
N VAL A 199 32.34 16.30 77.05
CA VAL A 199 31.74 16.73 78.32
C VAL A 199 32.26 15.89 79.48
N ALA A 200 32.42 14.57 79.30
CA ALA A 200 33.01 13.71 80.33
C ALA A 200 34.48 14.07 80.61
N ASN A 201 35.26 14.34 79.57
CA ASN A 201 36.65 14.78 79.67
C ASN A 201 36.77 16.16 80.35
N LEU A 202 35.89 17.11 80.03
CA LEU A 202 35.87 18.42 80.69
C LEU A 202 35.46 18.28 82.16
N LYS A 203 34.45 17.46 82.47
CA LYS A 203 34.08 17.15 83.86
C LYS A 203 35.22 16.48 84.63
N SER A 204 35.96 15.56 84.00
CA SER A 204 37.13 14.94 84.63
C SER A 204 38.25 15.95 84.85
N GLN A 205 38.52 16.83 83.87
CA GLN A 205 39.49 17.92 84.02
C GLN A 205 39.08 18.89 85.14
N ILE A 206 37.79 19.25 85.26
CA ILE A 206 37.30 20.09 86.35
C ILE A 206 37.49 19.37 87.70
N SER A 207 37.18 18.07 87.80
CA SER A 207 37.41 17.31 89.05
C SER A 207 38.90 17.16 89.39
N ASP A 208 39.76 16.98 88.37
CA ASP A 208 41.22 16.94 88.54
C ASP A 208 41.79 18.31 88.91
N SER A 209 41.12 19.40 88.48
CA SER A 209 41.46 20.78 88.83
C SER A 209 41.01 21.16 90.25
N GLN A 210 40.04 20.44 90.82
CA GLN A 210 39.42 20.83 92.09
C GLN A 210 40.12 20.29 93.34
N ILE A 211 41.13 19.41 93.22
CA ILE A 211 41.96 18.96 94.35
C ILE A 211 43.38 18.63 93.87
N ASN A 212 44.30 19.59 93.95
CA ASN A 212 45.55 19.53 94.74
C ASN A 212 46.47 20.73 94.38
N VAL A 213 46.22 21.90 94.98
CA VAL A 213 47.21 22.99 95.05
C VAL A 213 47.91 22.88 96.41
N GLN A 214 48.92 22.01 96.48
CA GLN A 214 49.94 22.10 97.53
C GLN A 214 51.02 23.07 97.06
N MET A 215 51.08 24.21 97.75
CA MET A 215 52.21 25.13 97.73
C MET A 215 53.50 24.39 98.10
N GLU A 216 54.43 24.25 97.16
CA GLU A 216 55.86 24.19 97.46
C GLU A 216 56.53 25.47 96.94
N THR A 217 56.82 26.38 97.86
CA THR A 217 57.82 27.43 97.65
C THR A 217 59.21 26.80 97.62
N LYS A 218 59.80 26.63 96.44
CA LYS A 218 61.26 26.49 96.27
C LYS A 218 61.77 27.57 95.33
N ASN A 219 62.12 28.71 95.93
CA ASN A 219 62.92 29.71 95.26
C ASN A 219 64.34 29.17 94.99
N ASN A 220 64.79 29.42 93.75
CA ASN A 220 66.17 29.43 93.24
C ASN A 220 66.72 28.19 92.51
N ALA A 221 65.87 27.39 91.84
CA ALA A 221 66.31 26.42 90.83
C ALA A 221 65.59 26.52 89.45
N ASP A 222 64.40 27.13 89.37
CA ASP A 222 63.49 26.87 88.24
C ASP A 222 63.47 27.92 87.12
N LEU A 223 64.47 28.79 87.02
CA LEU A 223 64.63 29.59 85.80
C LEU A 223 64.97 28.67 84.62
N ASN A 224 65.77 27.61 84.86
CA ASN A 224 66.12 26.63 83.85
C ASN A 224 64.93 25.73 83.48
N GLU A 225 64.07 25.39 84.45
CA GLU A 225 62.84 24.64 84.20
C GLU A 225 61.77 25.48 83.48
N ALA A 226 61.59 26.75 83.87
CA ALA A 226 60.70 27.68 83.16
C ALA A 226 61.18 27.96 81.73
N ILE A 227 62.50 28.15 81.52
CA ILE A 227 63.08 28.30 80.17
C ILE A 227 62.91 27.01 79.36
N ASN A 228 63.11 25.83 79.95
CA ASN A 228 62.83 24.56 79.29
C ASN A 228 61.34 24.40 78.96
N ASN A 229 60.43 24.80 79.85
CA ASN A 229 59.00 24.78 79.59
C ASN A 229 58.63 25.70 78.42
N ILE A 230 59.12 26.95 78.42
CA ILE A 230 58.94 27.88 77.30
C ILE A 230 59.49 27.29 76.00
N ARG A 231 60.68 26.68 76.05
CA ARG A 231 61.28 25.99 74.88
C ARG A 231 60.41 24.85 74.37
N THR A 232 59.90 23.99 75.25
CA THR A 232 59.01 22.89 74.86
C THR A 232 57.68 23.39 74.31
N GLN A 233 57.15 24.52 74.80
CA GLN A 233 55.94 25.13 74.23
C GLN A 233 56.20 25.68 72.83
N TYR A 234 57.31 26.37 72.60
CA TYR A 234 57.70 26.84 71.27
C TYR A 234 57.98 25.67 70.31
N GLU A 235 58.63 24.61 70.79
CA GLU A 235 58.93 23.42 69.99
C GLU A 235 57.64 22.66 69.64
N ARG A 236 56.67 22.58 70.57
CA ARG A 236 55.33 22.02 70.31
C ARG A 236 54.51 22.90 69.36
N ALA A 237 54.58 24.24 69.48
CA ALA A 237 53.90 25.16 68.57
C ALA A 237 54.49 25.12 67.16
N ALA A 238 55.82 25.07 67.03
CA ALA A 238 56.50 24.93 65.75
C ALA A 238 56.20 23.57 65.09
N GLN A 239 56.17 22.49 65.89
CA GLN A 239 55.80 21.16 65.42
C GLN A 239 54.32 21.13 64.96
N LYS A 240 53.40 21.71 65.74
CA LYS A 240 51.99 21.80 65.37
C LYS A 240 51.78 22.62 64.09
N SER A 241 52.44 23.77 63.96
CA SER A 241 52.39 24.58 62.73
C SER A 241 52.94 23.83 61.52
N ARG A 242 54.00 23.03 61.71
CA ARG A 242 54.54 22.17 60.66
C ARG A 242 53.56 21.06 60.27
N GLU A 243 52.95 20.38 61.23
CA GLU A 243 51.95 19.34 60.98
C GLU A 243 50.69 19.90 60.30
N GLU A 244 50.22 21.06 60.72
CA GLU A 244 49.08 21.77 60.11
C GLU A 244 49.38 22.18 58.67
N THR A 245 50.58 22.69 58.39
CA THR A 245 50.98 23.03 57.01
C THR A 245 51.14 21.80 56.14
N GLU A 246 51.77 20.73 56.63
CA GLU A 246 51.86 19.45 55.92
C GLU A 246 50.48 18.84 55.66
N ALA A 247 49.56 18.88 56.63
CA ALA A 247 48.18 18.43 56.48
C ALA A 247 47.40 19.29 55.47
N TRP A 248 47.58 20.61 55.50
CA TRP A 248 46.96 21.53 54.55
C TRP A 248 47.43 21.25 53.12
N TYR A 249 48.74 21.07 52.89
CA TYR A 249 49.27 20.71 51.58
C TYR A 249 48.76 19.35 51.12
N LYS A 250 48.76 18.34 51.99
CA LYS A 250 48.23 17.00 51.66
C LYS A 250 46.76 17.08 51.23
N ASN A 251 45.92 17.74 52.03
CA ASN A 251 44.51 17.92 51.69
C ASN A 251 44.34 18.69 50.37
N LYS A 252 45.17 19.72 50.11
CA LYS A 252 45.13 20.43 48.82
C LYS A 252 45.55 19.54 47.65
N PHE A 253 46.57 18.71 47.81
CA PHE A 253 46.98 17.73 46.79
C PHE A 253 45.90 16.67 46.56
N ASP A 254 45.34 16.10 47.63
CA ASP A 254 44.31 15.08 47.55
C ASP A 254 43.06 15.62 46.84
N ASN A 255 42.63 16.84 47.16
CA ASN A 255 41.51 17.49 46.46
C ASN A 255 41.81 17.74 44.98
N ILE A 256 43.01 18.24 44.63
CA ILE A 256 43.39 18.44 43.23
C ILE A 256 43.46 17.09 42.50
N THR A 257 43.99 16.05 43.14
CA THR A 257 44.04 14.70 42.56
C THR A 257 42.64 14.14 42.35
N ALA A 258 41.72 14.32 43.30
CA ALA A 258 40.32 13.92 43.19
C ALA A 258 39.61 14.66 42.04
N GLU A 259 39.76 15.98 41.94
CA GLU A 259 39.21 16.79 40.84
C GLU A 259 39.79 16.38 39.48
N VAL A 260 41.09 16.08 39.41
CA VAL A 260 41.72 15.59 38.17
C VAL A 260 41.14 14.22 37.80
N THR A 261 40.99 13.29 38.74
CA THR A 261 40.38 11.98 38.47
C THR A 261 38.95 12.12 37.97
N GLN A 262 38.12 12.94 38.63
CA GLN A 262 36.74 13.20 38.22
C GLN A 262 36.67 13.82 36.82
N ASN A 263 37.50 14.83 36.54
CA ASN A 263 37.57 15.46 35.22
C ASN A 263 38.05 14.47 34.14
N THR A 264 39.00 13.59 34.46
CA THR A 264 39.45 12.56 33.51
C THR A 264 38.37 11.53 33.24
N GLU A 265 37.60 11.11 34.26
CA GLU A 265 36.48 10.19 34.11
C GLU A 265 35.35 10.81 33.28
N ALA A 266 34.96 12.05 33.57
CA ALA A 266 33.98 12.80 32.79
C ALA A 266 34.42 12.95 31.32
N LEU A 267 35.71 13.21 31.08
CA LEU A 267 36.27 13.28 29.73
C LEU A 267 36.23 11.93 29.02
N GLN A 268 36.49 10.81 29.72
CA GLN A 268 36.39 9.48 29.13
C GLN A 268 34.94 9.10 28.83
N ALA A 269 34.01 9.40 29.73
CA ALA A 269 32.57 9.19 29.53
C ALA A 269 32.05 9.97 28.31
N GLY A 270 32.41 11.26 28.19
CA GLY A 270 32.07 12.07 27.02
C GLY A 270 32.70 11.54 25.72
N LYS A 271 33.93 11.00 25.77
CA LYS A 271 34.55 10.34 24.60
C LYS A 271 33.83 9.06 24.20
N THR A 272 33.40 8.24 25.16
CA THR A 272 32.65 7.02 24.86
C THR A 272 31.28 7.33 24.28
N GLU A 273 30.58 8.33 24.83
CA GLU A 273 29.30 8.81 24.30
C GLU A 273 29.44 9.34 22.87
N LEU A 274 30.45 10.18 22.62
CA LEU A 274 30.72 10.71 21.28
C LEU A 274 31.07 9.61 20.26
N ASN A 275 31.77 8.55 20.69
CA ASN A 275 32.04 7.40 19.84
C ASN A 275 30.79 6.57 19.57
N GLU A 276 29.90 6.43 20.56
CA GLU A 276 28.62 5.73 20.40
C GLU A 276 27.69 6.49 19.45
N LEU A 277 27.56 7.81 19.63
CA LEU A 277 26.82 8.68 18.70
C LEU A 277 27.38 8.61 17.28
N ARG A 278 28.71 8.52 17.10
CA ARG A 278 29.32 8.30 15.79
C ARG A 278 28.96 6.95 15.18
N ARG A 279 28.91 5.87 15.99
CA ARG A 279 28.49 4.54 15.53
C ARG A 279 27.02 4.52 15.14
N GLN A 280 26.16 5.12 15.96
CA GLN A 280 24.73 5.27 15.66
C GLN A 280 24.51 6.05 14.37
N LYS A 281 25.21 7.18 14.20
CA LYS A 281 25.18 7.95 12.94
C LYS A 281 25.59 7.10 11.74
N GLN A 282 26.69 6.34 11.83
CA GLN A 282 27.16 5.48 10.75
C GLN A 282 26.15 4.37 10.43
N SER A 283 25.53 3.76 11.45
CA SER A 283 24.46 2.78 11.26
C SER A 283 23.28 3.38 10.50
N LEU A 284 22.79 4.55 10.94
CA LEU A 284 21.69 5.24 10.28
C LEU A 284 22.05 5.66 8.84
N GLU A 285 23.29 6.07 8.58
CA GLU A 285 23.76 6.37 7.22
C GLU A 285 23.76 5.12 6.32
N ILE A 286 24.13 3.95 6.86
CA ILE A 286 24.07 2.66 6.13
C ILE A 286 22.62 2.26 5.87
N ASP A 287 21.74 2.38 6.85
CA ASP A 287 20.32 2.06 6.70
C ASP A 287 19.66 2.96 5.66
N LEU A 288 19.98 4.26 5.67
CA LEU A 288 19.52 5.23 4.67
C LEU A 288 20.02 4.85 3.26
N GLN A 289 21.29 4.47 3.11
CA GLN A 289 21.82 3.98 1.84
C GLN A 289 21.15 2.68 1.39
N ALA A 290 20.86 1.76 2.30
CA ALA A 290 20.15 0.52 2.00
C ALA A 290 18.72 0.81 1.51
N LEU A 291 17.99 1.71 2.17
CA LEU A 291 16.66 2.16 1.75
C LEU A 291 16.68 2.83 0.38
N HIS A 292 17.65 3.71 0.10
CA HIS A 292 17.82 4.29 -1.23
C HIS A 292 18.09 3.24 -2.31
N ASN A 293 18.90 2.23 -2.02
CA ASN A 293 19.14 1.13 -2.96
C ASN A 293 17.88 0.29 -3.18
N MET A 294 17.09 0.06 -2.13
CA MET A 294 15.81 -0.63 -2.23
C MET A 294 14.83 0.15 -3.11
N ILE A 295 14.65 1.46 -2.87
CA ILE A 295 13.81 2.33 -3.70
C ILE A 295 14.26 2.27 -5.16
N ARG A 296 15.56 2.42 -5.44
CA ARG A 296 16.09 2.34 -6.80
C ARG A 296 15.78 0.98 -7.45
N SER A 297 15.93 -0.13 -6.72
CA SER A 297 15.61 -1.46 -7.27
C SER A 297 14.11 -1.65 -7.57
N LEU A 298 13.23 -1.06 -6.75
CA LEU A 298 11.78 -1.07 -6.97
C LEU A 298 11.41 -0.18 -8.17
N GLU A 299 11.99 1.01 -8.29
CA GLU A 299 11.81 1.88 -9.46
C GLU A 299 12.30 1.22 -10.76
N ASP A 300 13.44 0.51 -10.71
CA ASP A 300 13.98 -0.22 -11.86
C ASP A 300 13.08 -1.40 -12.24
N SER A 301 12.56 -2.14 -11.24
CA SER A 301 11.58 -3.20 -11.48
C SER A 301 10.28 -2.66 -12.07
N LEU A 302 9.79 -1.52 -11.59
CA LEU A 302 8.60 -0.86 -12.12
C LEU A 302 8.83 -0.48 -13.60
N ARG A 303 9.94 0.22 -13.90
CA ARG A 303 10.30 0.57 -15.28
C ARG A 303 10.43 -0.65 -16.18
N GLU A 304 10.99 -1.75 -15.69
CA GLU A 304 11.10 -2.99 -16.46
C GLU A 304 9.71 -3.57 -16.76
N THR A 305 8.80 -3.60 -15.78
CA THR A 305 7.42 -4.08 -15.99
C THR A 305 6.64 -3.18 -16.95
N GLU A 306 6.74 -1.86 -16.81
CA GLU A 306 6.13 -0.90 -17.73
C GLU A 306 6.66 -1.08 -19.16
N ALA A 307 7.97 -1.27 -19.33
CA ALA A 307 8.58 -1.50 -20.63
C ALA A 307 8.11 -2.83 -21.26
N ARG A 308 7.93 -3.89 -20.45
CA ARG A 308 7.38 -5.16 -20.93
C ARG A 308 5.92 -5.01 -21.38
N TYR A 309 5.06 -4.37 -20.58
CA TYR A 309 3.68 -4.13 -20.97
C TYR A 309 3.57 -3.22 -22.19
N ALA A 310 4.39 -2.18 -22.29
CA ALA A 310 4.44 -1.33 -23.48
C ALA A 310 4.82 -2.14 -24.74
N HIS A 311 5.74 -3.10 -24.61
CA HIS A 311 6.10 -4.00 -25.71
C HIS A 311 4.96 -4.94 -26.09
N GLU A 312 4.26 -5.54 -25.11
CA GLU A 312 3.10 -6.41 -25.35
C GLU A 312 1.96 -5.64 -26.03
N VAL A 313 1.61 -4.45 -25.53
CA VAL A 313 0.59 -3.57 -26.12
C VAL A 313 0.97 -3.17 -27.55
N SER A 314 2.24 -2.84 -27.80
CA SER A 314 2.73 -2.57 -29.16
C SER A 314 2.59 -3.80 -30.07
N GLY A 315 2.88 -4.99 -29.55
CA GLY A 315 2.68 -6.26 -30.25
C GLY A 315 1.21 -6.51 -30.63
N TYR A 316 0.27 -6.33 -29.69
CA TYR A 316 -1.16 -6.44 -29.96
C TYR A 316 -1.65 -5.40 -30.96
N ASN A 317 -1.22 -4.13 -30.83
CA ASN A 317 -1.55 -3.10 -31.81
C ASN A 317 -1.05 -3.45 -33.21
N SER A 318 0.16 -4.02 -33.34
CA SER A 318 0.65 -4.47 -34.64
C SER A 318 -0.19 -5.62 -35.22
N GLN A 319 -0.69 -6.54 -34.39
CA GLN A 319 -1.58 -7.62 -34.84
C GLN A 319 -2.95 -7.08 -35.27
N ILE A 320 -3.50 -6.13 -34.51
CA ILE A 320 -4.76 -5.46 -34.85
C ILE A 320 -4.62 -4.76 -36.21
N LEU A 321 -3.57 -3.97 -36.42
CA LEU A 321 -3.32 -3.30 -37.70
C LEU A 321 -3.17 -4.29 -38.87
N GLN A 322 -2.57 -5.46 -38.64
CA GLN A 322 -2.49 -6.51 -39.66
C GLN A 322 -3.86 -7.08 -40.00
N LEU A 323 -4.66 -7.44 -39.00
CA LEU A 323 -6.01 -7.98 -39.18
C LEU A 323 -6.96 -6.95 -39.81
N GLU A 324 -6.87 -5.68 -39.42
CA GLU A 324 -7.61 -4.58 -40.07
C GLU A 324 -7.23 -4.43 -41.54
N GLY A 325 -5.93 -4.57 -41.86
CA GLY A 325 -5.44 -4.59 -43.23
C GLY A 325 -5.98 -5.77 -44.04
N GLU A 326 -5.96 -6.98 -43.48
CA GLU A 326 -6.53 -8.18 -44.10
C GLU A 326 -8.05 -8.05 -44.34
N LEU A 327 -8.78 -7.53 -43.34
CA LEU A 327 -10.21 -7.25 -43.45
C LEU A 327 -10.50 -6.25 -44.58
N GLY A 328 -9.71 -5.18 -44.65
CA GLY A 328 -9.80 -4.19 -45.73
C GLY A 328 -9.55 -4.80 -47.10
N GLN A 329 -8.56 -5.70 -47.22
CA GLN A 329 -8.28 -6.41 -48.46
C GLN A 329 -9.41 -7.34 -48.88
N VAL A 330 -10.00 -8.10 -47.94
CA VAL A 330 -11.14 -8.98 -48.21
C VAL A 330 -12.37 -8.16 -48.64
N ARG A 331 -12.67 -7.05 -47.96
CA ARG A 331 -13.75 -6.13 -48.36
C ARG A 331 -13.56 -5.62 -49.79
N ALA A 332 -12.36 -5.11 -50.12
CA ALA A 332 -12.05 -4.65 -51.47
C ALA A 332 -12.15 -5.78 -52.51
N GLN A 333 -11.82 -7.02 -52.15
CA GLN A 333 -11.99 -8.17 -53.03
C GLN A 333 -13.47 -8.52 -53.26
N VAL A 334 -14.29 -8.49 -52.22
CA VAL A 334 -15.74 -8.71 -52.32
C VAL A 334 -16.39 -7.62 -53.17
N GLU A 335 -16.04 -6.36 -52.97
CA GLU A 335 -16.53 -5.24 -53.80
C GLU A 335 -16.16 -5.41 -55.29
N ARG A 336 -14.93 -5.86 -55.58
CA ARG A 336 -14.52 -6.19 -56.96
C ARG A 336 -15.34 -7.34 -57.54
N GLN A 337 -15.53 -8.42 -56.79
CA GLN A 337 -16.33 -9.55 -57.24
C GLN A 337 -17.79 -9.13 -57.50
N ALA A 338 -18.39 -8.34 -56.62
CA ALA A 338 -19.73 -7.80 -56.81
C ALA A 338 -19.83 -6.98 -58.12
N ALA A 339 -18.85 -6.10 -58.39
CA ALA A 339 -18.81 -5.33 -59.63
C ALA A 339 -18.63 -6.22 -60.88
N GLU A 340 -17.84 -7.28 -60.79
CA GLU A 340 -17.69 -8.28 -61.88
C GLU A 340 -19.00 -9.06 -62.11
N TYR A 341 -19.70 -9.45 -61.05
CA TYR A 341 -21.01 -10.12 -61.14
C TYR A 341 -22.06 -9.20 -61.77
N ASP A 342 -22.12 -7.93 -61.37
CA ASP A 342 -23.02 -6.95 -61.98
C ASP A 342 -22.72 -6.75 -63.47
N ALA A 343 -21.44 -6.72 -63.86
CA ALA A 343 -21.04 -6.64 -65.25
C ALA A 343 -21.47 -7.88 -66.04
N LEU A 344 -21.32 -9.08 -65.47
CA LEU A 344 -21.73 -10.34 -66.09
C LEU A 344 -23.26 -10.44 -66.22
N LEU A 345 -23.99 -10.02 -65.18
CA LEU A 345 -25.45 -9.96 -65.20
C LEU A 345 -25.93 -9.02 -66.31
N ASN A 346 -25.31 -7.85 -66.46
CA ASN A 346 -25.62 -6.92 -67.55
C ASN A 346 -25.38 -7.54 -68.94
N ILE A 347 -24.32 -8.33 -69.11
CA ILE A 347 -24.05 -9.05 -70.38
C ILE A 347 -25.10 -10.14 -70.59
N LYS A 348 -25.44 -10.92 -69.56
CA LYS A 348 -26.49 -11.95 -69.62
C LYS A 348 -27.81 -11.34 -70.06
N SER A 349 -28.26 -10.25 -69.43
CA SER A 349 -29.50 -9.57 -69.79
C SER A 349 -29.50 -9.06 -71.25
N LYS A 350 -28.35 -8.60 -71.77
CA LYS A 350 -28.21 -8.23 -73.19
C LYS A 350 -28.35 -9.44 -74.12
N LEU A 351 -27.67 -10.55 -73.80
CA LEU A 351 -27.75 -11.78 -74.59
C LEU A 351 -29.16 -12.40 -74.55
N GLU A 352 -29.84 -12.37 -73.41
CA GLU A 352 -31.23 -12.81 -73.29
C GLU A 352 -32.16 -11.96 -74.16
N ALA A 353 -31.95 -10.64 -74.22
CA ALA A 353 -32.67 -9.77 -75.14
C ALA A 353 -32.39 -10.13 -76.61
N GLU A 354 -31.12 -10.39 -76.98
CA GLU A 354 -30.75 -10.84 -78.33
C GLU A 354 -31.43 -12.17 -78.68
N ILE A 355 -31.38 -13.18 -77.79
CA ILE A 355 -32.06 -14.47 -77.98
C ILE A 355 -33.56 -14.29 -78.15
N ALA A 356 -34.21 -13.44 -77.36
CA ALA A 356 -35.63 -13.15 -77.50
C ALA A 356 -35.95 -12.52 -78.88
N THR A 357 -35.09 -11.65 -79.38
CA THR A 357 -35.23 -11.13 -80.76
C THR A 357 -35.03 -12.21 -81.82
N TYR A 358 -34.05 -13.10 -81.64
CA TYR A 358 -33.83 -14.23 -82.54
C TYR A 358 -35.02 -15.21 -82.52
N HIS A 359 -35.60 -15.52 -81.37
CA HIS A 359 -36.83 -16.31 -81.27
C HIS A 359 -37.99 -15.66 -82.02
N ARG A 360 -38.19 -14.35 -81.85
CA ARG A 360 -39.25 -13.60 -82.57
C ARG A 360 -39.05 -13.63 -84.08
N LEU A 361 -37.81 -13.51 -84.55
CA LEU A 361 -37.48 -13.61 -85.99
C LEU A 361 -37.71 -15.02 -86.52
N LEU A 362 -37.39 -16.05 -85.74
CA LEU A 362 -37.62 -17.44 -86.11
C LEU A 362 -39.11 -17.79 -86.13
N GLU A 363 -39.90 -17.39 -85.14
CA GLU A 363 -41.36 -17.56 -85.14
C GLU A 363 -42.02 -16.85 -86.34
N GLY A 364 -41.60 -15.63 -86.67
CA GLY A 364 -42.06 -14.93 -87.87
C GLY A 364 -41.66 -15.59 -89.21
N VAL A 365 -40.69 -16.51 -89.20
CA VAL A 365 -40.28 -17.31 -90.37
C VAL A 365 -40.95 -18.69 -90.38
N VAL A 366 -41.35 -19.22 -89.22
CA VAL A 366 -42.01 -20.54 -89.10
C VAL A 366 -43.51 -20.47 -89.45
N ASP A 367 -44.14 -19.29 -89.40
CA ASP A 367 -45.50 -19.08 -89.92
C ASP A 367 -45.57 -18.96 -91.46
N ASN A 368 -44.47 -19.24 -92.17
CA ASN A 368 -44.40 -19.09 -93.63
C ASN A 368 -44.83 -20.36 -94.40
N GLU A 369 -45.94 -20.97 -93.98
CA GLU A 369 -46.78 -21.81 -94.84
C GLU A 369 -48.25 -21.37 -94.75
N GLY A 370 -48.54 -20.09 -95.06
CA GLY A 370 -49.93 -19.71 -95.32
C GLY A 370 -50.29 -18.24 -95.24
N GLY A 371 -50.22 -17.55 -96.38
CA GLY A 371 -51.25 -16.56 -96.73
C GLY A 371 -51.04 -15.11 -96.28
N LYS A 372 -50.50 -14.32 -97.22
CA LYS A 372 -50.90 -12.93 -97.54
C LYS A 372 -51.23 -12.01 -96.36
N ASN A 373 -50.22 -11.30 -95.85
CA ASN A 373 -50.26 -9.85 -95.64
C ASN A 373 -48.83 -9.33 -95.50
N ARG A 374 -48.35 -8.69 -96.56
CA ARG A 374 -47.06 -8.01 -96.63
C ARG A 374 -47.24 -6.62 -96.05
N GLU A 375 -47.10 -6.48 -94.75
CA GLU A 375 -46.69 -5.20 -94.17
C GLU A 375 -45.17 -5.21 -94.06
N GLU A 376 -44.54 -4.37 -94.87
CA GLU A 376 -43.11 -4.19 -94.92
C GLU A 376 -42.63 -3.67 -93.56
N PHE A 377 -41.87 -4.50 -92.84
CA PHE A 377 -41.09 -4.05 -91.69
C PHE A 377 -40.06 -3.01 -92.19
N SER A 378 -40.41 -1.73 -92.08
CA SER A 378 -39.56 -0.62 -92.49
C SER A 378 -38.40 -0.46 -91.51
N LEU A 379 -37.17 -0.49 -92.05
CA LEU A 379 -35.90 -0.33 -91.33
C LEU A 379 -35.80 1.00 -90.53
N GLU A 380 -36.73 1.92 -90.76
CA GLU A 380 -36.86 3.21 -90.09
C GLU A 380 -37.47 3.11 -88.67
N GLN A 381 -38.24 2.06 -88.37
CA GLN A 381 -38.87 1.87 -87.06
C GLN A 381 -37.92 1.26 -86.02
N ALA A 382 -36.79 0.69 -86.46
CA ALA A 382 -35.71 0.23 -85.59
C ALA A 382 -34.70 1.34 -85.21
N LEU A 383 -34.71 2.47 -85.94
CA LEU A 383 -33.84 3.64 -85.69
C LEU A 383 -34.50 4.70 -84.80
N TYR A 384 -35.81 4.62 -84.58
CA TYR A 384 -36.59 5.51 -83.69
C TYR A 384 -37.25 4.79 -82.51
N ALA A 385 -36.94 3.50 -82.30
CA ALA A 385 -37.28 2.82 -81.06
C ALA A 385 -36.52 3.53 -79.92
N ALA A 386 -37.27 4.07 -78.96
CA ALA A 386 -36.73 4.77 -77.80
C ALA A 386 -35.56 3.97 -77.19
N PRO A 387 -34.49 4.66 -76.75
CA PRO A 387 -33.38 3.97 -76.11
C PRO A 387 -33.93 3.08 -74.98
N PRO A 388 -33.39 1.86 -74.77
CA PRO A 388 -33.69 1.12 -73.55
C PRO A 388 -33.44 2.07 -72.37
N PRO A 389 -34.26 2.05 -71.30
CA PRO A 389 -34.02 2.91 -70.16
C PRO A 389 -32.57 2.73 -69.77
N SER A 390 -31.79 3.80 -69.94
CA SER A 390 -30.51 3.93 -69.30
C SER A 390 -30.84 3.83 -67.83
N VAL A 391 -30.58 2.66 -67.24
CA VAL A 391 -30.54 2.54 -65.79
C VAL A 391 -29.46 3.55 -65.41
N GLY A 392 -29.93 4.70 -64.92
CA GLY A 392 -29.06 5.78 -64.52
C GLY A 392 -28.06 5.18 -63.55
N LEU A 393 -26.79 5.53 -63.74
CA LEU A 393 -25.79 5.46 -62.68
C LEU A 393 -26.50 5.84 -61.38
N LYS A 394 -26.65 4.89 -60.44
CA LYS A 394 -27.00 5.22 -59.07
C LYS A 394 -25.94 6.24 -58.67
N LYS A 395 -26.35 7.51 -58.54
CA LYS A 395 -25.48 8.55 -58.01
C LYS A 395 -25.01 8.05 -56.65
N PRO A 396 -23.71 8.19 -56.30
CA PRO A 396 -23.25 7.80 -54.97
C PRO A 396 -24.10 8.55 -53.94
N ILE A 397 -24.65 7.80 -52.99
CA ILE A 397 -25.25 8.35 -51.78
C ILE A 397 -24.10 9.05 -51.05
N ASN A 398 -24.04 10.38 -51.16
CA ASN A 398 -23.09 11.16 -50.39
C ASN A 398 -23.64 11.29 -48.97
N ILE A 399 -23.18 10.41 -48.08
CA ILE A 399 -23.34 10.57 -46.64
C ILE A 399 -22.26 11.56 -46.19
N THR A 400 -22.62 12.83 -45.97
CA THR A 400 -21.75 13.76 -45.26
C THR A 400 -22.00 13.61 -43.77
N GLN A 401 -21.08 12.94 -43.07
CA GLN A 401 -21.03 12.95 -41.60
C GLN A 401 -20.21 14.14 -41.13
N GLU A 402 -20.81 15.01 -40.32
CA GLU A 402 -20.08 16.03 -39.56
C GLU A 402 -19.88 15.49 -38.14
N ILE A 403 -18.62 15.27 -37.75
CA ILE A 403 -18.23 14.72 -36.44
C ILE A 403 -17.59 15.86 -35.65
N VAL A 404 -18.23 16.26 -34.55
CA VAL A 404 -17.61 17.05 -33.48
C VAL A 404 -17.93 16.34 -32.16
N ASP A 405 -16.89 16.02 -31.39
CA ASP A 405 -16.93 15.49 -30.01
C ASP A 405 -17.83 14.27 -29.76
N ARG A 406 -17.65 13.21 -30.57
CA ARG A 406 -18.09 11.82 -30.29
C ARG A 406 -19.61 11.59 -30.11
N GLU A 407 -20.48 12.46 -30.60
CA GLU A 407 -21.93 12.19 -30.66
C GLU A 407 -22.54 12.59 -32.02
N VAL A 408 -23.49 11.79 -32.53
CA VAL A 408 -24.08 11.93 -33.88
C VAL A 408 -25.40 12.69 -33.78
N VAL A 409 -25.46 13.96 -34.22
CA VAL A 409 -26.60 14.84 -33.91
C VAL A 409 -27.66 14.96 -35.03
N SER A 410 -27.45 14.48 -36.25
CA SER A 410 -28.54 14.42 -37.26
C SER A 410 -28.25 13.57 -38.50
N GLN A 411 -29.20 12.70 -38.86
CA GLN A 411 -29.30 12.03 -40.17
C GLN A 411 -30.57 12.54 -40.87
N SER A 412 -30.49 12.86 -42.16
CA SER A 412 -31.67 13.18 -42.97
C SER A 412 -31.64 12.38 -44.28
N GLU A 413 -32.64 11.51 -44.46
CA GLU A 413 -32.91 10.74 -45.68
C GLU A 413 -34.10 11.35 -46.42
N LEU A 414 -33.98 11.54 -47.73
CA LEU A 414 -35.07 11.95 -48.61
C LEU A 414 -35.35 10.82 -49.60
N GLU A 415 -36.33 9.98 -49.28
CA GLU A 415 -36.89 8.98 -50.19
C GLU A 415 -37.97 9.59 -51.08
N GLN A 416 -37.91 9.30 -52.38
CA GLN A 416 -39.06 9.40 -53.27
C GLN A 416 -39.18 8.11 -54.08
N ASN A 417 -40.21 7.34 -53.76
CA ASN A 417 -40.59 6.10 -54.41
C ASN A 417 -41.62 6.38 -55.53
N PRO A 418 -41.54 5.72 -56.70
CA PRO A 418 -42.72 5.53 -57.53
C PRO A 418 -43.01 4.05 -57.79
N THR A 419 -44.26 3.68 -57.48
CA THR A 419 -44.95 2.44 -57.78
C THR A 419 -44.97 2.13 -59.29
N ILE A 420 -44.63 0.90 -59.68
CA ILE A 420 -45.04 0.32 -60.98
C ILE A 420 -45.62 -1.09 -60.74
N HIS A 421 -46.87 -1.23 -61.15
CA HIS A 421 -47.63 -2.48 -61.24
C HIS A 421 -47.12 -3.31 -62.42
N ASN A 422 -46.79 -4.60 -62.22
CA ASN A 422 -47.01 -5.65 -63.23
C ASN A 422 -46.91 -7.07 -62.65
N ASN A 423 -48.02 -7.78 -62.86
CA ASN A 423 -48.38 -9.18 -62.67
C ASN A 423 -47.28 -10.26 -62.67
N HIS A 424 -47.36 -11.08 -61.62
CA HIS A 424 -47.56 -12.54 -61.65
C HIS A 424 -46.52 -13.37 -62.42
N ILE A 425 -45.48 -13.80 -61.70
CA ILE A 425 -44.93 -15.18 -61.59
C ILE A 425 -43.61 -15.01 -60.80
N PHE A 426 -43.61 -15.15 -59.47
CA PHE A 426 -42.43 -15.42 -58.61
C PHE A 426 -42.92 -15.59 -57.16
N GLY A 427 -43.71 -16.64 -56.89
CA GLY A 427 -44.35 -16.84 -55.58
C GLY A 427 -43.45 -17.45 -54.49
N GLU A 428 -42.30 -18.02 -54.83
CA GLU A 428 -41.48 -18.77 -53.85
C GLU A 428 -40.18 -18.03 -53.46
N GLU A 429 -39.68 -17.09 -54.26
CA GLU A 429 -38.49 -16.29 -53.92
C GLU A 429 -38.85 -15.06 -53.09
N GLU A 430 -40.03 -14.46 -53.30
CA GLU A 430 -40.51 -13.28 -52.57
C GLU A 430 -40.89 -13.62 -51.11
N GLU A 431 -41.51 -14.79 -50.89
CA GLU A 431 -41.80 -15.32 -49.54
C GLU A 431 -40.51 -15.65 -48.76
N LEU A 432 -39.45 -16.10 -49.45
CA LEU A 432 -38.16 -16.42 -48.83
C LEU A 432 -37.38 -15.15 -48.47
N THR A 433 -37.49 -14.09 -49.29
CA THR A 433 -36.92 -12.77 -48.95
C THR A 433 -37.69 -12.08 -47.84
N GLU A 434 -39.03 -12.12 -47.83
CA GLU A 434 -39.84 -11.60 -46.71
C GLU A 434 -39.58 -12.36 -45.41
N GLN A 435 -39.44 -13.70 -45.47
CA GLN A 435 -39.08 -14.48 -44.29
C GLN A 435 -37.67 -14.17 -43.78
N MET A 436 -36.71 -13.91 -44.67
CA MET A 436 -35.36 -13.55 -44.27
C MET A 436 -35.27 -12.11 -43.73
N GLU A 437 -36.05 -11.18 -44.28
CA GLU A 437 -36.16 -9.81 -43.80
C GLU A 437 -36.84 -9.76 -42.42
N LEU A 438 -37.95 -10.48 -42.24
CA LEU A 438 -38.63 -10.61 -40.96
C LEU A 438 -37.77 -11.35 -39.92
N ALA A 439 -36.96 -12.32 -40.33
CA ALA A 439 -35.99 -12.96 -39.45
C ALA A 439 -34.82 -12.03 -39.06
N MET A 440 -34.34 -11.19 -39.98
CA MET A 440 -33.31 -10.18 -39.69
C MET A 440 -33.84 -9.09 -38.77
N GLU A 441 -35.07 -8.63 -38.99
CA GLU A 441 -35.73 -7.62 -38.17
C GLU A 441 -35.97 -8.15 -36.75
N LYS A 442 -36.47 -9.38 -36.62
CA LYS A 442 -36.62 -10.05 -35.33
C LYS A 442 -35.28 -10.29 -34.61
N ALA A 443 -34.23 -10.68 -35.34
CA ALA A 443 -32.90 -10.82 -34.76
C ALA A 443 -32.29 -9.49 -34.30
N LYS A 444 -32.65 -8.39 -34.98
CA LYS A 444 -32.24 -7.03 -34.61
C LYS A 444 -32.98 -6.55 -33.36
N GLU A 445 -34.30 -6.78 -33.28
CA GLU A 445 -35.09 -6.53 -32.07
C GLU A 445 -34.56 -7.32 -30.87
N GLU A 446 -34.26 -8.61 -31.05
CA GLU A 446 -33.68 -9.45 -29.98
C GLU A 446 -32.28 -8.96 -29.54
N GLN A 447 -31.45 -8.43 -30.46
CA GLN A 447 -30.19 -7.79 -30.10
C GLN A 447 -30.38 -6.47 -29.36
N GLU A 448 -31.38 -5.67 -29.74
CA GLU A 448 -31.70 -4.39 -29.09
C GLU A 448 -32.23 -4.61 -27.67
N GLU A 449 -33.13 -5.58 -27.47
CA GLU A 449 -33.60 -5.99 -26.14
C GLU A 449 -32.45 -6.52 -25.26
N LEU A 450 -31.52 -7.31 -25.81
CA LEU A 450 -30.34 -7.77 -25.08
C LEU A 450 -29.40 -6.61 -24.71
N ALA A 451 -29.23 -5.63 -25.59
CA ALA A 451 -28.42 -4.45 -25.34
C ALA A 451 -29.04 -3.58 -24.23
N GLU A 452 -30.36 -3.39 -24.25
CA GLU A 452 -31.10 -2.68 -23.19
C GLU A 452 -31.00 -3.43 -21.85
N GLN A 453 -31.17 -4.76 -21.85
CA GLN A 453 -31.02 -5.57 -20.63
C GLN A 453 -29.59 -5.51 -20.07
N MET A 454 -28.58 -5.54 -20.94
CA MET A 454 -27.18 -5.41 -20.52
C MET A 454 -26.89 -4.00 -19.97
N GLY A 455 -27.47 -2.96 -20.59
CA GLY A 455 -27.39 -1.59 -20.11
C GLY A 455 -27.97 -1.43 -18.70
N LEU A 456 -29.19 -1.92 -18.49
CA LEU A 456 -29.85 -1.91 -17.17
C LEU A 456 -29.10 -2.73 -16.13
N ALA A 457 -28.52 -3.87 -16.51
CA ALA A 457 -27.72 -4.71 -15.61
C ALA A 457 -26.41 -4.01 -15.19
N ILE A 458 -25.77 -3.28 -16.10
CA ILE A 458 -24.58 -2.47 -15.79
C ILE A 458 -24.95 -1.31 -14.86
N GLU A 459 -26.06 -0.62 -15.12
CA GLU A 459 -26.52 0.50 -14.29
C GLU A 459 -26.83 0.04 -12.85
N LEU A 460 -27.57 -1.07 -12.69
CA LEU A 460 -27.83 -1.69 -11.38
C LEU A 460 -26.55 -2.17 -10.69
N ALA A 461 -25.56 -2.68 -11.43
CA ALA A 461 -24.29 -3.11 -10.86
C ALA A 461 -23.47 -1.92 -10.36
N MET A 462 -23.40 -0.83 -11.14
CA MET A 462 -22.72 0.40 -10.71
C MET A 462 -23.42 1.03 -9.51
N GLU A 463 -24.74 1.01 -9.45
CA GLU A 463 -25.49 1.58 -8.33
C GLU A 463 -25.29 0.79 -7.04
N LYS A 464 -25.23 -0.56 -7.12
CA LYS A 464 -24.85 -1.39 -5.97
C LYS A 464 -23.43 -1.14 -5.49
N GLU A 465 -22.47 -1.03 -6.41
CA GLU A 465 -21.07 -0.78 -6.06
C GLU A 465 -20.91 0.61 -5.42
N LYS A 466 -21.70 1.59 -5.86
CA LYS A 466 -21.77 2.91 -5.26
C LYS A 466 -22.37 2.87 -3.85
N ASP A 467 -23.44 2.13 -3.63
CA ASP A 467 -24.06 1.95 -2.31
C ASP A 467 -23.10 1.25 -1.34
N GLU A 468 -22.39 0.21 -1.79
CA GLU A 468 -21.35 -0.46 -1.00
C GLU A 468 -20.22 0.52 -0.63
N LEU A 469 -19.72 1.31 -1.58
CA LEU A 469 -18.71 2.33 -1.30
C LEU A 469 -19.19 3.40 -0.31
N GLN A 470 -20.48 3.73 -0.34
CA GLN A 470 -21.08 4.67 0.61
C GLN A 470 -21.14 4.06 2.01
N ASP A 471 -21.59 2.81 2.16
CA ASP A 471 -21.60 2.09 3.43
C ASP A 471 -20.19 1.94 4.03
N TRP A 472 -19.20 1.62 3.19
CA TRP A 472 -17.78 1.61 3.61
C TRP A 472 -17.31 2.98 4.07
N GLY A 473 -17.72 4.06 3.39
CA GLY A 473 -17.41 5.43 3.78
C GLY A 473 -18.00 5.82 5.14
N GLU A 474 -19.29 5.52 5.37
CA GLU A 474 -19.97 5.78 6.63
C GLU A 474 -19.34 4.98 7.80
N GLN A 475 -18.96 3.73 7.55
CA GLN A 475 -18.30 2.90 8.55
C GLN A 475 -16.91 3.42 8.93
N LEU A 476 -16.15 3.93 7.95
CA LEU A 476 -14.83 4.52 8.17
C LEU A 476 -14.93 5.84 8.96
N GLU A 477 -15.96 6.65 8.68
CA GLU A 477 -16.25 7.87 9.44
C GLU A 477 -16.60 7.56 10.91
N LEU A 478 -17.43 6.54 11.14
CA LEU A 478 -17.80 6.09 12.48
C LEU A 478 -16.61 5.49 13.25
N GLU A 479 -15.72 4.75 12.58
CA GLU A 479 -14.47 4.27 13.19
C GLU A 479 -13.50 5.41 13.52
N MET A 480 -13.38 6.42 12.65
CA MET A 480 -12.60 7.62 12.94
C MET A 480 -13.16 8.41 14.11
N GLU A 481 -14.49 8.53 14.22
CA GLU A 481 -15.14 9.23 15.32
C GLU A 481 -14.93 8.50 16.65
N LYS A 482 -15.09 7.17 16.68
CA LYS A 482 -14.75 6.35 17.87
C LYS A 482 -13.28 6.48 18.28
N ALA A 483 -12.36 6.42 17.32
CA ALA A 483 -10.93 6.55 17.62
C ALA A 483 -10.59 7.95 18.17
N LYS A 484 -11.33 8.98 17.73
CA LYS A 484 -11.19 10.34 18.24
C LYS A 484 -11.76 10.48 19.66
N GLU A 485 -12.91 9.89 19.95
CA GLU A 485 -13.48 9.84 21.30
C GLU A 485 -12.53 9.10 22.27
N GLU A 486 -11.97 7.95 21.87
CA GLU A 486 -10.98 7.21 22.67
C GLU A 486 -9.71 8.04 22.94
N GLN A 487 -9.22 8.79 21.94
CA GLN A 487 -8.10 9.72 22.11
C GLN A 487 -8.43 10.85 23.10
N GLU A 488 -9.65 11.38 23.05
CA GLU A 488 -10.12 12.44 23.94
C GLU A 488 -10.25 11.92 25.38
N GLU A 489 -10.82 10.73 25.60
CA GLU A 489 -10.89 10.08 26.91
C GLU A 489 -9.50 9.81 27.52
N LEU A 490 -8.54 9.34 26.71
CA LEU A 490 -7.17 9.13 27.17
C LEU A 490 -6.48 10.44 27.54
N ALA A 491 -6.73 11.51 26.79
CA ALA A 491 -6.19 12.84 27.09
C ALA A 491 -6.77 13.40 28.41
N GLU A 492 -8.07 13.21 28.65
CA GLU A 492 -8.71 13.58 29.92
C GLU A 492 -8.15 12.78 31.10
N GLN A 493 -7.96 11.47 30.95
CA GLN A 493 -7.35 10.61 31.98
C GLN A 493 -5.92 11.06 32.32
N LEU A 494 -5.10 11.32 31.30
CA LEU A 494 -3.74 11.80 31.50
C LEU A 494 -3.72 13.17 32.19
N GLY A 495 -4.67 14.05 31.83
CA GLY A 495 -4.85 15.36 32.46
C GLY A 495 -5.17 15.25 33.95
N LEU A 496 -6.12 14.39 34.32
CA LEU A 496 -6.48 14.13 35.71
C LEU A 496 -5.33 13.51 36.50
N GLU A 497 -4.59 12.56 35.90
CA GLU A 497 -3.44 11.94 36.56
C GLU A 497 -2.32 12.95 36.83
N MET A 498 -2.06 13.86 35.89
CA MET A 498 -1.10 14.95 36.07
C MET A 498 -1.53 15.95 37.14
N GLU A 499 -2.82 16.30 37.19
CA GLU A 499 -3.37 17.18 38.24
C GLU A 499 -3.23 16.56 39.63
N LEU A 500 -3.57 15.28 39.77
CA LEU A 500 -3.45 14.53 41.02
C LEU A 500 -1.98 14.36 41.46
N ALA A 501 -1.06 14.20 40.50
CA ALA A 501 0.38 14.17 40.77
C ALA A 501 0.90 15.53 41.25
N MET A 502 0.49 16.63 40.62
CA MET A 502 0.87 17.98 41.05
C MET A 502 0.31 18.31 42.44
N GLU A 503 -0.93 17.90 42.76
CA GLU A 503 -1.52 18.11 44.08
C GLU A 503 -0.75 17.36 45.17
N LYS A 504 -0.36 16.10 44.92
CA LYS A 504 0.49 15.33 45.84
C LYS A 504 1.86 15.96 46.06
N GLU A 505 2.52 16.41 44.99
CA GLU A 505 3.84 17.04 45.10
C GLU A 505 3.76 18.37 45.88
N LYS A 506 2.66 19.11 45.69
CA LYS A 506 2.37 20.32 46.47
C LYS A 506 2.12 20.02 47.95
N ASP A 507 1.37 18.97 48.27
CA ASP A 507 1.12 18.55 49.66
C ASP A 507 2.43 18.11 50.33
N GLU A 508 3.28 17.34 49.64
CA GLU A 508 4.61 16.97 50.14
C GLU A 508 5.48 18.19 50.39
N LEU A 509 5.52 19.16 49.47
CA LEU A 509 6.25 20.41 49.68
C LEU A 509 5.73 21.21 50.87
N GLN A 510 4.42 21.16 51.13
CA GLN A 510 3.83 21.81 52.28
C GLN A 510 4.26 21.12 53.59
N ASP A 511 4.23 19.80 53.65
CA ASP A 511 4.71 19.02 54.80
C ASP A 511 6.19 19.30 55.10
N TRP A 512 7.04 19.35 54.06
CA TRP A 512 8.45 19.74 54.20
C TRP A 512 8.62 21.16 54.73
N GLY A 513 7.77 22.09 54.28
CA GLY A 513 7.71 23.47 54.77
C GLY A 513 7.37 23.57 56.25
N GLU A 514 6.30 22.88 56.68
CA GLU A 514 5.87 22.82 58.08
C GLU A 514 6.95 22.18 58.97
N GLN A 515 7.62 21.14 58.49
CA GLN A 515 8.70 20.47 59.21
C GLN A 515 9.94 21.38 59.39
N LEU A 516 10.29 22.17 58.36
CA LEU A 516 11.34 23.18 58.45
C LEU A 516 11.01 24.28 59.45
N GLU A 517 9.76 24.76 59.46
CA GLU A 517 9.31 25.79 60.40
C GLU A 517 9.39 25.29 61.86
N LEU A 518 8.96 24.05 62.10
CA LEU A 518 9.06 23.41 63.41
C LEU A 518 10.52 23.25 63.89
N GLU A 519 11.44 22.86 63.00
CA GLU A 519 12.86 22.76 63.33
C GLU A 519 13.49 24.14 63.59
N MET A 520 13.09 25.18 62.84
CA MET A 520 13.50 26.55 63.13
C MET A 520 13.00 27.04 64.49
N GLU A 521 11.75 26.74 64.86
CA GLU A 521 11.19 27.09 66.17
C GLU A 521 11.99 26.40 67.30
N LYS A 522 12.26 25.10 67.18
CA LYS A 522 13.11 24.37 68.16
C LYS A 522 14.52 24.94 68.26
N ALA A 523 15.10 25.36 67.14
CA ALA A 523 16.44 25.96 67.13
C ALA A 523 16.44 27.34 67.82
N LYS A 524 15.36 28.11 67.64
CA LYS A 524 15.17 29.39 68.30
C LYS A 524 14.98 29.23 69.81
N ASP A 525 14.19 28.25 70.25
CA ASP A 525 14.01 27.94 71.67
C ASP A 525 15.35 27.55 72.32
N LYS A 526 16.15 26.70 71.66
CA LYS A 526 17.50 26.34 72.15
C LYS A 526 18.44 27.55 72.24
N LEU A 527 18.37 28.46 71.27
CA LEU A 527 19.16 29.70 71.30
C LEU A 527 18.72 30.61 72.46
N GLN A 528 17.42 30.65 72.76
CA GLN A 528 16.90 31.39 73.90
C GLN A 528 17.37 30.76 75.22
N ASP A 529 17.26 29.44 75.37
CA ASP A 529 17.75 28.70 76.54
C ASP A 529 19.25 28.94 76.77
N TRP A 530 20.05 28.92 75.69
CA TRP A 530 21.49 29.22 75.77
C TRP A 530 21.75 30.68 76.16
N GLY A 531 20.94 31.61 75.68
CA GLY A 531 21.00 33.02 76.07
C GLY A 531 20.71 33.22 77.57
N GLU A 532 19.64 32.60 78.07
CA GLU A 532 19.27 32.63 79.49
C GLU A 532 20.36 31.98 80.37
N GLN A 533 20.95 30.87 79.91
CA GLN A 533 22.03 30.20 80.61
C GLN A 533 23.30 31.07 80.70
N LEU A 534 23.66 31.76 79.61
CA LEU A 534 24.78 32.71 79.58
C LEU A 534 24.55 33.91 80.51
N GLU A 535 23.33 34.43 80.57
CA GLU A 535 22.98 35.54 81.45
C GLU A 535 23.13 35.14 82.93
N LEU A 536 22.67 33.95 83.28
CA LEU A 536 22.79 33.38 84.63
C LEU A 536 24.26 33.12 85.02
N GLU A 537 25.09 32.64 84.07
CA GLU A 537 26.54 32.50 84.29
C GLU A 537 27.24 33.84 84.47
N MET A 538 26.87 34.87 83.71
CA MET A 538 27.40 36.23 83.90
C MET A 538 26.99 36.83 85.24
N GLU A 539 25.75 36.58 85.69
CA GLU A 539 25.26 37.07 86.99
C GLU A 539 26.02 36.41 88.14
N LYS A 540 26.21 35.08 88.10
CA LYS A 540 27.07 34.36 89.06
C LYS A 540 28.50 34.87 89.07
N ALA A 541 29.11 35.07 87.91
CA ALA A 541 30.47 35.59 87.82
C ALA A 541 30.57 37.02 88.40
N LYS A 542 29.51 37.81 88.29
CA LYS A 542 29.43 39.15 88.87
C LYS A 542 29.28 39.10 90.39
N GLU A 543 28.44 38.21 90.92
CA GLU A 543 28.34 37.97 92.37
C GLU A 543 29.67 37.49 92.94
N GLU A 544 30.36 36.56 92.28
CA GLU A 544 31.70 36.10 92.67
C GLU A 544 32.74 37.25 92.66
N GLN A 545 32.67 38.16 91.67
CA GLN A 545 33.52 39.36 91.67
C GLN A 545 33.19 40.32 92.81
N GLU A 546 31.91 40.48 93.15
CA GLU A 546 31.47 41.34 94.24
C GLU A 546 31.90 40.77 95.61
N GLU A 547 31.76 39.45 95.81
CA GLU A 547 32.28 38.74 96.99
C GLU A 547 33.80 38.88 97.11
N LEU A 548 34.55 38.71 96.01
CA LEU A 548 36.01 38.92 96.00
C LEU A 548 36.39 40.37 96.31
N ALA A 549 35.61 41.34 95.84
CA ALA A 549 35.82 42.75 96.13
C ALA A 549 35.55 43.09 97.61
N GLU A 550 34.50 42.52 98.21
CA GLU A 550 34.24 42.64 99.65
C GLU A 550 35.36 42.01 100.47
N LEU A 551 35.85 40.84 100.06
CA LEU A 551 36.94 40.13 100.75
C LEU A 551 38.26 40.92 100.68
N MET A 552 38.59 41.49 99.52
CA MET A 552 39.71 42.44 99.38
C MET A 552 39.50 43.70 100.21
N GLY A 553 38.27 44.22 100.30
CA GLY A 553 37.93 45.37 101.12
C GLY A 553 38.21 45.12 102.60
N LEU A 554 37.76 43.98 103.12
CA LEU A 554 38.01 43.54 104.50
C LEU A 554 39.50 43.31 104.78
N GLU A 555 40.24 42.79 103.80
CA GLU A 555 41.68 42.57 103.92
C GLU A 555 42.47 43.88 103.86
N MET A 556 42.01 44.85 103.06
CA MET A 556 42.51 46.23 103.11
C MET A 556 42.22 46.90 104.45
N GLU A 557 41.01 46.75 105.01
CA GLU A 557 40.67 47.29 106.34
C GLU A 557 41.54 46.68 107.43
N LYS A 558 41.79 45.37 107.42
CA LYS A 558 42.74 44.73 108.33
C LYS A 558 44.16 45.27 108.18
N LEU A 559 44.64 45.46 106.94
CA LEU A 559 45.96 46.04 106.69
C LEU A 559 46.03 47.51 107.12
N ILE A 560 44.94 48.26 107.02
CA ILE A 560 44.83 49.62 107.54
C ILE A 560 44.83 49.62 109.07
N GLU A 561 44.10 48.72 109.72
CA GLU A 561 44.14 48.55 111.18
C GLU A 561 45.53 48.11 111.67
N GLU A 562 46.21 47.20 110.98
CA GLU A 562 47.59 46.81 111.29
C GLU A 562 48.58 47.97 111.05
N LEU A 563 48.35 48.80 110.01
CA LEU A 563 49.12 50.02 109.77
C LEU A 563 48.85 51.07 110.86
N GLU A 564 47.61 51.27 111.28
CA GLU A 564 47.23 52.17 112.37
C GLU A 564 47.78 51.68 113.73
N GLU A 565 47.79 50.37 113.99
CA GLU A 565 48.45 49.79 115.17
C GLU A 565 49.97 49.98 115.12
N LEU A 566 50.59 49.85 113.94
CA LEU A 566 52.01 50.14 113.73
C LEU A 566 52.34 51.64 113.81
N GLU A 567 51.40 52.53 113.45
CA GLU A 567 51.54 53.98 113.58
C GLU A 567 51.34 54.43 115.04
N LEU A 568 50.39 53.84 115.77
CA LEU A 568 50.19 54.04 117.23
C LEU A 568 51.38 53.53 118.05
N ALA A 569 52.09 52.50 117.60
CA ALA A 569 53.30 51.99 118.24
C ALA A 569 54.53 52.89 118.01
N LYS A 570 54.50 53.87 117.09
CA LYS A 570 55.68 54.67 116.72
C LYS A 570 55.66 56.14 117.16
N THR A 571 54.54 56.80 117.44
CA THR A 571 54.59 58.25 117.80
C THR A 571 53.44 58.70 118.71
N GLY A 572 53.76 59.01 119.97
CA GLY A 572 52.88 59.85 120.81
C GLY A 572 53.00 61.33 120.41
N ALA A 573 51.91 61.91 119.86
CA ALA A 573 51.43 63.32 120.00
C ALA A 573 50.73 63.86 118.72
N PRO A 574 49.56 64.55 118.82
CA PRO A 574 48.94 65.31 117.71
C PRO A 574 49.03 66.85 117.93
N PRO A 575 48.46 67.74 117.08
CA PRO A 575 48.13 67.66 115.65
C PRO A 575 48.66 68.89 114.85
N ARG A 576 48.83 68.79 113.51
CA ARG A 576 48.86 69.98 112.63
C ARG A 576 48.27 69.72 111.22
N SER A 577 47.04 70.22 111.05
CA SER A 577 46.54 71.10 109.98
C SER A 577 47.12 71.05 108.54
N LYS A 578 46.17 70.87 107.59
CA LYS A 578 46.02 71.49 106.25
C LYS A 578 46.96 71.05 105.11
N LEU A 579 46.40 70.56 104.00
CA LEU A 579 46.34 71.22 102.67
C LEU A 579 45.87 70.26 101.54
N TRP A 580 44.75 70.64 100.88
CA TRP A 580 44.31 70.50 99.47
C TRP A 580 44.55 69.20 98.62
N PRO A 581 43.64 68.86 97.67
CA PRO A 581 43.43 67.55 97.06
C PRO A 581 44.11 67.38 95.69
N PRO A 582 44.08 66.17 95.10
CA PRO A 582 44.33 65.98 93.68
C PRO A 582 43.02 65.89 92.90
N GLN A 583 42.96 66.73 91.87
CA GLN A 583 42.12 66.56 90.69
C GLN A 583 42.65 65.37 89.85
N TRP A 584 41.77 64.53 89.30
CA TRP A 584 41.46 64.33 87.86
C TRP A 584 40.89 62.91 87.61
N PRO A 585 39.99 62.74 86.60
CA PRO A 585 39.06 61.61 86.45
C PRO A 585 39.50 60.60 85.37
N PRO A 586 38.72 59.52 85.16
CA PRO A 586 38.28 59.15 83.82
C PRO A 586 36.75 58.93 83.77
N LEU A 587 36.03 59.56 82.84
CA LEU A 587 35.80 59.14 81.43
C LEU A 587 34.91 57.90 81.32
N LYS A 588 33.68 58.22 80.91
CA LYS A 588 32.62 57.45 80.24
C LYS A 588 32.90 56.02 79.85
#